data_AF-A0AB34T972-F1
#
_entry.id   AF-A0AB34T972-F1
#
_cell.length_a   1.000
_cell.length_b   1.000
_cell.length_c   1.000
_cell.angle_alpha   90.00
_cell.angle_beta   90.00
_cell.angle_gamma   90.00
#
_symmetry.space_group_name_H-M   'P 1'
#
loop_
_entity.id
_entity.type
_entity.pdbx_description
1 polymer ?
#
loop_
_entity_poly.entity_id
_entity_poly.type
_entity_poly.pdbx_seq_one_letter_code
_entity_poly.pdbx_strand_id
1 'polypeptide(L)'
;MQALAEEDDRFGYDRHATNRALSIANGVTVIILGFALGSFLQALPERNTADVQEVVKGLDRLIGLMTKELVELPHIQQHPESFIVEIVGILIGYTLLKHAHEDSREYDAAFNRIEQFYTVSQRRRGWIRCGVLVVLGTVVILVTHGLLLAYGHGMGDGIAAGIAQTSIATGVWCYVYGGLYATRTDLFLYNFRALRQVNVYELGKSESDARREMRLGEKRLCDLSSSLTNFTVAIGVLGALGLYFLPTFRSPYFWLPLVVMIGIALCMRWFVIRYARRRYEPDFD
;
A
#
# COMPACT_ATOMS: atom_id res chain seq x y z
N MET A 1 24.93 -6.71 -23.50
CA MET A 1 24.62 -7.32 -22.19
C MET A 1 23.19 -7.09 -21.69
N GLN A 2 22.36 -6.26 -22.35
CA GLN A 2 20.90 -6.21 -22.08
C GLN A 2 20.12 -7.32 -22.80
N ALA A 3 20.62 -7.82 -23.93
CA ALA A 3 19.96 -8.89 -24.71
C ALA A 3 19.84 -10.24 -23.97
N LEU A 4 20.75 -10.54 -23.02
CA LEU A 4 20.68 -11.78 -22.22
C LEU A 4 19.59 -11.74 -21.13
N ALA A 5 18.97 -10.58 -20.88
CA ALA A 5 17.89 -10.44 -19.89
C ALA A 5 16.48 -10.63 -20.50
N GLU A 6 16.34 -10.46 -21.81
CA GLU A 6 15.06 -10.69 -22.51
C GLU A 6 14.84 -12.19 -22.84
N GLU A 7 15.91 -12.99 -22.95
CA GLU A 7 15.81 -14.42 -23.31
C GLU A 7 15.44 -15.35 -22.15
N ASP A 8 15.45 -14.90 -20.88
CA ASP A 8 15.23 -15.78 -19.71
C ASP A 8 14.06 -15.32 -18.80
N ASP A 9 13.09 -14.57 -19.33
CA ASP A 9 11.81 -14.32 -18.65
C ASP A 9 10.90 -15.56 -18.77
N ARG A 10 11.36 -16.71 -18.23
CA ARG A 10 10.78 -18.06 -18.42
C ARG A 10 9.28 -18.17 -18.10
N PHE A 11 8.68 -17.16 -17.45
CA PHE A 11 7.26 -17.11 -17.10
C PHE A 11 6.61 -15.70 -17.20
N GLY A 12 7.29 -14.69 -17.75
CA GLY A 12 6.77 -13.31 -17.73
C GLY A 12 6.88 -12.62 -16.35
N TYR A 13 7.61 -13.22 -15.41
CA TYR A 13 7.63 -12.82 -14.01
C TYR A 13 8.21 -11.43 -13.78
N ASP A 14 9.33 -11.10 -14.44
CA ASP A 14 9.98 -9.80 -14.18
C ASP A 14 9.08 -8.65 -14.64
N ARG A 15 8.44 -8.83 -15.80
CA ARG A 15 7.45 -7.90 -16.33
C ARG A 15 6.23 -7.81 -15.43
N HIS A 16 5.65 -8.95 -15.01
CA HIS A 16 4.52 -8.96 -14.08
C HIS A 16 4.85 -8.25 -12.76
N ALA A 17 5.96 -8.59 -12.11
CA ALA A 17 6.36 -8.01 -10.84
C ALA A 17 6.67 -6.50 -10.95
N THR A 18 7.28 -6.06 -12.05
CA THR A 18 7.55 -4.64 -12.31
C THR A 18 6.27 -3.86 -12.57
N ASN A 19 5.35 -4.40 -13.37
CA ASN A 19 4.04 -3.80 -13.61
C ASN A 19 3.23 -3.71 -12.31
N ARG A 20 3.24 -4.76 -11.48
CA ARG A 20 2.62 -4.74 -10.16
C ARG A 20 3.21 -3.63 -9.28
N ALA A 21 4.52 -3.47 -9.26
CA ALA A 21 5.18 -2.41 -8.50
C ALA A 21 4.71 -1.02 -8.94
N LEU A 22 4.60 -0.79 -10.26
CA LEU A 22 4.08 0.47 -10.82
C LEU A 22 2.60 0.68 -10.48
N SER A 23 1.75 -0.32 -10.68
CA SER A 23 0.31 -0.21 -10.44
C SER A 23 -0.01 0.08 -8.97
N ILE A 24 0.71 -0.57 -8.04
CA ILE A 24 0.54 -0.29 -6.61
C ILE A 24 1.04 1.11 -6.25
N ALA A 25 2.21 1.51 -6.74
CA ALA A 25 2.75 2.85 -6.49
C ALA A 25 1.82 3.95 -7.05
N ASN A 26 1.35 3.78 -8.29
CA ASN A 26 0.39 4.68 -8.92
C ASN A 26 -0.93 4.73 -8.17
N GLY A 27 -1.49 3.58 -7.78
CA GLY A 27 -2.73 3.50 -7.02
C GLY A 27 -2.66 4.28 -5.71
N VAL A 28 -1.63 4.07 -4.90
CA VAL A 28 -1.43 4.82 -3.64
C VAL A 28 -1.23 6.31 -3.91
N THR A 29 -0.45 6.66 -4.93
CA THR A 29 -0.10 8.06 -5.24
C THR A 29 -1.31 8.83 -5.76
N VAL A 30 -2.16 8.23 -6.59
CA VAL A 30 -3.41 8.84 -7.08
C VAL A 30 -4.36 9.18 -5.93
N ILE A 31 -4.44 8.34 -4.90
CA ILE A 31 -5.23 8.66 -3.70
C ILE A 31 -4.69 9.93 -3.04
N ILE A 32 -3.38 10.00 -2.78
CA ILE A 32 -2.75 11.16 -2.12
C ILE A 32 -2.88 12.41 -3.00
N LEU A 33 -2.75 12.29 -4.32
CA LEU A 33 -2.95 13.39 -5.26
C LEU A 33 -4.40 13.88 -5.29
N GLY A 34 -5.38 13.01 -5.06
CA GLY A 34 -6.78 13.41 -4.88
C GLY A 34 -6.93 14.39 -3.71
N PHE A 35 -6.30 14.09 -2.57
CA PHE A 35 -6.23 15.00 -1.42
C PHE A 35 -5.45 16.29 -1.74
N ALA A 36 -4.31 16.19 -2.43
CA ALA A 36 -3.52 17.35 -2.83
C ALA A 36 -4.32 18.32 -3.71
N LEU A 37 -5.05 17.79 -4.70
CA LEU A 37 -5.94 18.57 -5.55
C LEU A 37 -7.11 19.16 -4.75
N GLY A 38 -7.67 18.42 -3.80
CA GLY A 38 -8.66 18.93 -2.85
C GLY A 38 -8.14 20.16 -2.09
N SER A 39 -6.92 20.11 -1.55
CA SER A 39 -6.30 21.24 -0.86
C SER A 39 -6.05 22.44 -1.79
N PHE A 40 -5.66 22.23 -3.04
CA PHE A 40 -5.55 23.34 -4.00
C PHE A 40 -6.91 23.99 -4.32
N LEU A 41 -7.99 23.20 -4.38
CA LEU A 41 -9.33 23.73 -4.64
C LEU A 41 -9.87 24.56 -3.48
N GLN A 42 -9.47 24.28 -2.25
CA GLN A 42 -9.77 25.12 -1.09
C GLN A 42 -9.11 26.51 -1.17
N ALA A 43 -8.15 26.73 -2.07
CA ALA A 43 -7.59 28.06 -2.32
C ALA A 43 -8.45 28.92 -3.27
N LEU A 44 -9.49 28.34 -3.88
CA LEU A 44 -10.45 29.11 -4.70
C LEU A 44 -11.38 29.93 -3.79
N PRO A 45 -11.93 31.07 -4.28
CA PRO A 45 -12.90 31.84 -3.52
C PRO A 45 -14.12 30.98 -3.15
N GLU A 46 -14.58 31.07 -1.90
CA GLU A 46 -15.79 30.37 -1.44
C GLU A 46 -16.96 30.62 -2.39
N ARG A 47 -17.44 29.56 -3.06
CA ARG A 47 -18.64 29.61 -3.88
C ARG A 47 -19.82 29.12 -3.06
N ASN A 48 -20.42 30.02 -2.30
CA ASN A 48 -21.68 29.77 -1.61
C ASN A 48 -22.86 29.89 -2.60
N THR A 49 -22.96 28.95 -3.54
CA THR A 49 -24.05 28.88 -4.53
C THR A 49 -25.08 27.82 -4.14
N ALA A 50 -26.37 28.06 -4.41
CA ALA A 50 -27.44 27.09 -4.14
C ALA A 50 -27.15 25.69 -4.72
N ASP A 51 -26.49 25.63 -5.88
CA ASP A 51 -26.08 24.39 -6.55
C ASP A 51 -25.10 23.54 -5.70
N VAL A 52 -24.25 24.18 -4.90
CA VAL A 52 -23.29 23.51 -4.00
C VAL A 52 -24.03 22.80 -2.87
N GLN A 53 -25.06 23.43 -2.31
CA GLN A 53 -25.89 22.83 -1.27
C GLN A 53 -26.71 21.65 -1.82
N GLU A 54 -27.10 21.68 -3.09
CA GLU A 54 -27.86 20.62 -3.74
C GLU A 54 -26.99 19.38 -4.03
N VAL A 55 -25.73 19.58 -4.45
CA VAL A 55 -24.76 18.49 -4.62
C VAL A 55 -24.40 17.84 -3.28
N VAL A 56 -24.19 18.64 -2.22
CA VAL A 56 -23.97 18.12 -0.86
C VAL A 56 -25.19 17.33 -0.37
N LYS A 57 -26.42 17.84 -0.55
CA LYS A 57 -27.65 17.09 -0.26
C LYS A 57 -27.75 15.77 -1.04
N GLY A 58 -27.32 15.77 -2.31
CA GLY A 58 -27.30 14.58 -3.14
C GLY A 58 -26.33 13.52 -2.61
N LEU A 59 -25.12 13.94 -2.22
CA LEU A 59 -24.11 13.08 -1.60
C LEU A 59 -24.56 12.56 -0.23
N ASP A 60 -25.10 13.42 0.64
CA ASP A 60 -25.68 13.04 1.93
C ASP A 60 -26.77 11.97 1.77
N ARG A 61 -27.62 12.11 0.76
CA ARG A 61 -28.68 11.13 0.47
C ARG A 61 -28.09 9.81 -0.02
N LEU A 62 -27.04 9.84 -0.84
CA LEU A 62 -26.38 8.65 -1.37
C LEU A 62 -25.61 7.89 -0.27
N ILE A 63 -24.93 8.63 0.61
CA ILE A 63 -24.24 8.09 1.79
C ILE A 63 -25.26 7.57 2.81
N GLY A 64 -26.35 8.30 3.07
CA GLY A 64 -27.43 7.85 3.96
C GLY A 64 -28.18 6.61 3.44
N LEU A 65 -28.22 6.40 2.12
CA LEU A 65 -28.72 5.16 1.52
C LEU A 65 -27.76 3.97 1.73
N MET A 66 -26.45 4.21 1.80
CA MET A 66 -25.44 3.17 2.04
C MET A 66 -25.18 2.90 3.53
N THR A 67 -25.42 3.89 4.39
CA THR A 67 -25.18 3.83 5.84
C THR A 67 -26.44 4.28 6.53
N LYS A 68 -27.26 3.32 6.99
CA LYS A 68 -28.53 3.59 7.68
C LYS A 68 -28.37 4.32 9.03
N GLU A 69 -27.15 4.55 9.51
CA GLU A 69 -26.88 5.28 10.75
C GLU A 69 -25.74 6.30 10.57
N LEU A 70 -26.12 7.57 10.74
CA LEU A 70 -25.32 8.72 11.20
C LEU A 70 -23.88 8.86 10.69
N VAL A 71 -23.73 9.47 9.51
CA VAL A 71 -22.62 10.39 9.27
C VAL A 71 -23.24 11.76 8.99
N GLU A 72 -23.47 12.55 10.04
CA GLU A 72 -23.77 13.97 9.87
C GLU A 72 -22.48 14.65 9.42
N LEU A 73 -22.37 14.94 8.12
CA LEU A 73 -21.29 15.76 7.58
C LEU A 73 -21.42 17.17 8.20
N PRO A 74 -20.31 17.77 8.66
CA PRO A 74 -20.36 19.08 9.30
C PRO A 74 -21.05 20.11 8.40
N HIS A 75 -22.00 20.85 8.96
CA HIS A 75 -23.04 21.59 8.24
C HIS A 75 -22.60 22.76 7.34
N ILE A 76 -21.31 22.98 7.12
CA ILE A 76 -20.83 23.97 6.15
C ILE A 76 -19.54 23.44 5.52
N GLN A 77 -19.66 22.60 4.49
CA GLN A 77 -18.52 22.28 3.63
C GLN A 77 -18.35 23.43 2.64
N GLN A 78 -17.41 24.33 2.92
CA GLN A 78 -17.17 25.56 2.15
C GLN A 78 -16.73 25.29 0.70
N HIS A 79 -16.22 24.08 0.42
CA HIS A 79 -15.72 23.62 -0.87
C HIS A 79 -16.16 22.18 -1.16
N PRO A 80 -17.40 21.92 -1.62
CA PRO A 80 -17.81 20.56 -2.01
C PRO A 80 -16.97 20.02 -3.18
N GLU A 81 -16.42 20.88 -4.03
CA GLU A 81 -15.54 20.50 -5.13
C GLU A 81 -14.27 19.80 -4.63
N SER A 82 -13.72 20.20 -3.48
CA SER A 82 -12.53 19.54 -2.91
C SER A 82 -12.86 18.11 -2.51
N PHE A 83 -14.01 17.92 -1.85
CA PHE A 83 -14.49 16.62 -1.40
C PHE A 83 -14.80 15.67 -2.56
N ILE A 84 -15.42 16.18 -3.63
CA ILE A 84 -15.70 15.40 -4.84
C ILE A 84 -14.39 14.90 -5.47
N VAL A 85 -13.38 15.78 -5.58
CA VAL A 85 -12.07 15.40 -6.16
C VAL A 85 -11.33 14.41 -5.26
N GLU A 86 -11.41 14.54 -3.94
CA GLU A 86 -10.88 13.57 -2.99
C GLU A 86 -11.51 12.18 -3.18
N ILE A 87 -12.84 12.11 -3.25
CA ILE A 87 -13.56 10.85 -3.49
C ILE A 87 -13.17 10.25 -4.85
N VAL A 88 -13.10 11.07 -5.90
CA VAL A 88 -12.68 10.59 -7.24
C VAL A 88 -11.27 10.02 -7.19
N GLY A 89 -10.33 10.69 -6.51
CA GLY A 89 -8.97 10.18 -6.29
C GLY A 89 -8.94 8.85 -5.55
N ILE A 90 -9.74 8.72 -4.49
CA ILE A 90 -9.90 7.46 -3.74
C ILE A 90 -10.44 6.36 -4.64
N LEU A 91 -11.49 6.62 -5.42
CA LEU A 91 -12.13 5.62 -6.29
C LEU A 91 -11.20 5.16 -7.42
N ILE A 92 -10.49 6.08 -8.08
CA ILE A 92 -9.52 5.74 -9.13
C ILE A 92 -8.36 4.94 -8.52
N GLY A 93 -7.79 5.43 -7.41
CA GLY A 93 -6.69 4.74 -6.74
C GLY A 93 -7.06 3.36 -6.23
N TYR A 94 -8.24 3.21 -5.61
CA TYR A 94 -8.77 1.92 -5.17
C TYR A 94 -8.95 0.96 -6.35
N THR A 95 -9.53 1.43 -7.46
CA THR A 95 -9.70 0.63 -8.68
C THR A 95 -8.35 0.10 -9.18
N LEU A 96 -7.32 0.94 -9.24
CA LEU A 96 -5.97 0.52 -9.65
C LEU A 96 -5.39 -0.53 -8.69
N LEU A 97 -5.52 -0.32 -7.38
CA LEU A 97 -5.02 -1.24 -6.35
C LEU A 97 -5.75 -2.58 -6.39
N LYS A 98 -7.08 -2.57 -6.61
CA LYS A 98 -7.90 -3.77 -6.73
C LYS A 98 -7.46 -4.61 -7.92
N HIS A 99 -7.32 -4.00 -9.10
CA HIS A 99 -6.85 -4.71 -10.30
C HIS A 99 -5.44 -5.28 -10.11
N ALA A 100 -4.52 -4.50 -9.52
CA ALA A 100 -3.17 -4.99 -9.22
C ALA A 100 -3.18 -6.18 -8.26
N HIS A 101 -4.10 -6.19 -7.29
CA HIS A 101 -4.28 -7.30 -6.35
C HIS A 101 -4.84 -8.55 -7.02
N GLU A 102 -5.86 -8.41 -7.87
CA GLU A 102 -6.49 -9.50 -8.62
C GLU A 102 -5.49 -10.14 -9.60
N ASP A 103 -4.79 -9.33 -10.41
CA ASP A 103 -3.74 -9.79 -11.33
C ASP A 103 -2.63 -10.56 -10.59
N SER A 104 -2.22 -10.07 -9.42
CA SER A 104 -1.23 -10.77 -8.58
C SER A 104 -1.75 -12.10 -8.07
N ARG A 105 -3.03 -12.19 -7.68
CA ARG A 105 -3.63 -13.43 -7.18
C ARG A 105 -3.74 -14.47 -8.27
N GLU A 106 -4.15 -14.07 -9.47
CA GLU A 106 -4.25 -14.94 -10.64
C GLU A 106 -2.86 -15.48 -11.01
N TYR A 107 -1.85 -14.59 -11.07
CA TYR A 107 -0.47 -14.99 -11.33
C TYR A 107 0.08 -15.93 -10.25
N ASP A 108 -0.11 -15.61 -8.97
CA ASP A 108 0.32 -16.45 -7.83
C ASP A 108 -0.34 -17.83 -7.83
N ALA A 109 -1.60 -17.92 -8.28
CA ALA A 109 -2.32 -19.18 -8.41
C ALA A 109 -1.79 -20.03 -9.57
N ALA A 110 -1.47 -19.39 -10.71
CA ALA A 110 -0.92 -20.06 -11.88
C ALA A 110 0.53 -20.52 -11.67
N PHE A 111 1.36 -19.69 -11.04
CA PHE A 111 2.80 -19.91 -10.88
C PHE A 111 3.22 -20.00 -9.41
N ASN A 112 2.67 -20.97 -8.68
CA ASN A 112 2.87 -21.06 -7.23
C ASN A 112 4.32 -21.32 -6.73
N ARG A 113 5.26 -21.58 -7.64
CA ARG A 113 6.69 -21.74 -7.34
C ARG A 113 7.53 -21.40 -8.55
N ILE A 114 8.52 -20.53 -8.37
CA ILE A 114 9.50 -20.13 -9.38
C ILE A 114 10.91 -20.43 -8.83
N GLU A 115 11.75 -21.04 -9.65
CA GLU A 115 13.15 -21.32 -9.32
C GLU A 115 14.01 -20.05 -9.35
N GLN A 116 15.09 -20.04 -8.56
CA GLN A 116 15.97 -18.89 -8.48
C GLN A 116 16.75 -18.70 -9.79
N PHE A 117 16.37 -17.69 -10.59
CA PHE A 117 17.12 -17.29 -11.79
C PHE A 117 17.86 -15.95 -11.64
N TYR A 118 17.54 -15.15 -10.61
CA TYR A 118 18.28 -13.91 -10.36
C TYR A 118 19.65 -14.18 -9.73
N THR A 119 20.68 -13.61 -10.33
CA THR A 119 22.03 -13.57 -9.76
C THR A 119 22.11 -12.61 -8.57
N VAL A 120 23.10 -12.83 -7.68
CA VAL A 120 23.43 -11.94 -6.56
C VAL A 120 23.61 -10.49 -7.03
N SER A 121 24.25 -10.29 -8.20
CA SER A 121 24.47 -8.95 -8.76
C SER A 121 23.17 -8.25 -9.18
N GLN A 122 22.18 -8.99 -9.69
CA GLN A 122 20.86 -8.44 -10.04
C GLN A 122 20.07 -8.07 -8.78
N ARG A 123 20.09 -8.93 -7.75
CA ARG A 123 19.48 -8.62 -6.43
C ARG A 123 20.06 -7.34 -5.84
N ARG A 124 21.40 -7.23 -5.81
CA ARG A 124 22.10 -6.02 -5.32
C ARG A 124 21.72 -4.77 -6.12
N ARG A 125 21.64 -4.85 -7.45
CA ARG A 125 21.21 -3.71 -8.30
C ARG A 125 19.79 -3.27 -8.00
N GLY A 126 18.86 -4.20 -7.73
CA GLY A 126 17.49 -3.89 -7.32
C GLY A 126 17.47 -3.07 -6.02
N TRP A 127 18.21 -3.51 -5.01
CA TRP A 127 18.30 -2.80 -3.72
C TRP A 127 19.01 -1.45 -3.81
N ILE A 128 20.05 -1.31 -4.65
CA ILE A 128 20.69 -0.01 -4.89
C ILE A 128 19.68 0.97 -5.51
N ARG A 129 18.90 0.54 -6.51
CA ARG A 129 17.85 1.37 -7.11
C ARG A 129 16.79 1.79 -6.09
N CYS A 130 16.36 0.85 -5.23
CA CYS A 130 15.47 1.17 -4.11
C CYS A 130 16.07 2.24 -3.20
N GLY A 131 17.34 2.08 -2.78
CA GLY A 131 18.03 3.06 -1.94
C GLY A 131 18.09 4.45 -2.59
N VAL A 132 18.39 4.52 -3.89
CA VAL A 132 18.38 5.78 -4.65
C VAL A 132 16.99 6.42 -4.66
N LEU A 133 15.94 5.65 -4.95
CA LEU A 133 14.56 6.15 -4.95
C LEU A 133 14.12 6.63 -3.58
N VAL A 134 14.47 5.91 -2.52
CA VAL A 134 14.20 6.34 -1.13
C VAL A 134 14.88 7.67 -0.84
N VAL A 135 16.17 7.82 -1.14
CA VAL A 135 16.88 9.09 -0.94
C VAL A 135 16.23 10.21 -1.74
N LEU A 136 15.90 9.99 -3.02
CA LEU A 136 15.23 10.99 -3.86
C LEU A 136 13.87 11.40 -3.28
N GLY A 137 13.05 10.44 -2.88
CA GLY A 137 11.75 10.70 -2.26
C GLY A 137 11.87 11.48 -0.95
N THR A 138 12.83 11.12 -0.09
CA THR A 138 13.11 11.85 1.15
C THR A 138 13.58 13.28 0.88
N VAL A 139 14.49 13.48 -0.07
CA VAL A 139 14.98 14.82 -0.44
C VAL A 139 13.84 15.70 -0.96
N VAL A 140 12.97 15.19 -1.82
CA VAL A 140 11.81 15.94 -2.33
C VAL A 140 10.91 16.39 -1.18
N ILE A 141 10.58 15.50 -0.24
CA ILE A 141 9.76 15.84 0.93
C ILE A 141 10.44 16.91 1.78
N LEU A 142 11.70 16.67 2.19
CA LEU A 142 12.42 17.56 3.11
C LEU A 142 12.66 18.95 2.50
N VAL A 143 13.09 19.02 1.24
CA VAL A 143 13.30 20.30 0.55
C VAL A 143 12.00 21.05 0.41
N THR A 144 10.91 20.39 0.01
CA THR A 144 9.60 21.05 -0.13
C THR A 144 9.11 21.61 1.21
N HIS A 145 9.17 20.81 2.28
CA HIS A 145 8.75 21.27 3.61
C HIS A 145 9.67 22.37 4.15
N GLY A 146 10.98 22.28 3.90
CA GLY A 146 11.93 23.34 4.26
C GLY A 146 11.64 24.66 3.53
N LEU A 147 11.30 24.61 2.25
CA LEU A 147 10.90 25.79 1.47
C LEU A 147 9.56 26.36 1.95
N LEU A 148 8.58 25.51 2.27
CA LEU A 148 7.31 25.95 2.84
C LEU A 148 7.51 26.59 4.22
N LEU A 149 8.41 26.07 5.05
CA LEU A 149 8.73 26.69 6.34
C LEU A 149 9.44 28.04 6.18
N ALA A 150 10.32 28.18 5.19
CA ALA A 150 11.08 29.41 4.99
C ALA A 150 10.30 30.51 4.25
N TYR A 151 9.43 30.13 3.30
CA TYR A 151 8.80 31.07 2.36
C TYR A 151 7.27 30.95 2.31
N GLY A 152 6.67 29.98 3.01
CA GLY A 152 5.23 29.71 2.95
C GLY A 152 4.36 30.69 3.74
N HIS A 153 4.93 31.61 4.52
CA HIS A 153 4.19 32.53 5.39
C HIS A 153 3.17 33.43 4.66
N GLY A 154 3.38 33.69 3.36
CA GLY A 154 2.45 34.47 2.53
C GLY A 154 1.55 33.63 1.62
N MET A 155 1.65 32.29 1.68
CA MET A 155 0.86 31.40 0.85
C MET A 155 -0.49 31.12 1.52
N GLY A 156 -1.56 31.03 0.73
CA GLY A 156 -2.84 30.55 1.25
C GLY A 156 -2.72 29.11 1.75
N ASP A 157 -3.39 28.80 2.86
CA ASP A 157 -3.28 27.51 3.55
C ASP A 157 -3.54 26.31 2.60
N GLY A 158 -4.53 26.42 1.71
CA GLY A 158 -4.83 25.38 0.71
C GLY A 158 -3.69 25.15 -0.30
N ILE A 159 -3.00 26.22 -0.72
CA ILE A 159 -1.86 26.12 -1.64
C ILE A 159 -0.67 25.47 -0.93
N ALA A 160 -0.36 25.91 0.29
CA ALA A 160 0.73 25.34 1.08
C ALA A 160 0.47 23.85 1.38
N ALA A 161 -0.76 23.49 1.77
CA ALA A 161 -1.18 22.12 2.00
C ALA A 161 -1.11 21.26 0.73
N GLY A 162 -1.59 21.77 -0.41
CA GLY A 162 -1.54 21.07 -1.70
C GLY A 162 -0.10 20.78 -2.16
N ILE A 163 0.82 21.73 -2.00
CA ILE A 163 2.25 21.53 -2.30
C ILE A 163 2.86 20.49 -1.36
N ALA A 164 2.60 20.59 -0.06
CA ALA A 164 3.09 19.62 0.93
C ALA A 164 2.62 18.20 0.58
N GLN A 165 1.31 18.03 0.34
CA GLN A 165 0.72 16.73 -0.01
C GLN A 165 1.23 16.18 -1.35
N THR A 166 1.48 17.04 -2.35
CA THR A 166 2.08 16.62 -3.64
C THR A 166 3.51 16.09 -3.45
N SER A 167 4.30 16.73 -2.58
CA SER A 167 5.65 16.24 -2.26
C SER A 167 5.60 14.89 -1.53
N ILE A 168 4.63 14.70 -0.63
CA ILE A 168 4.39 13.43 0.07
C ILE A 168 3.98 12.36 -0.95
N ALA A 169 3.06 12.65 -1.86
CA ALA A 169 2.63 11.74 -2.92
C ALA A 169 3.84 11.25 -3.74
N THR A 170 4.72 12.17 -4.13
CA THR A 170 5.95 11.88 -4.89
C THR A 170 6.90 10.98 -4.08
N GLY A 171 7.13 11.31 -2.80
CA GLY A 171 8.01 10.50 -1.95
C GLY A 171 7.44 9.10 -1.68
N VAL A 172 6.13 9.00 -1.43
CA VAL A 172 5.44 7.72 -1.25
C VAL A 172 5.51 6.88 -2.53
N TRP A 173 5.33 7.47 -3.70
CA TRP A 173 5.53 6.77 -4.98
C TRP A 173 6.93 6.14 -5.06
N CYS A 174 7.97 6.92 -4.75
CA CYS A 174 9.36 6.44 -4.75
C CYS A 174 9.59 5.29 -3.74
N TYR A 175 9.02 5.39 -2.53
CA TYR A 175 9.15 4.36 -1.50
C TYR A 175 8.44 3.06 -1.90
N VAL A 176 7.20 3.16 -2.37
CA VAL A 176 6.38 2.02 -2.75
C VAL A 176 6.96 1.34 -4.00
N TYR A 177 7.23 2.12 -5.05
CA TYR A 177 7.80 1.58 -6.29
C TYR A 177 9.19 0.98 -6.02
N GLY A 178 10.10 1.73 -5.37
CA GLY A 178 11.45 1.27 -5.09
C GLY A 178 11.48 0.00 -4.24
N GLY A 179 10.67 -0.05 -3.18
CA GLY A 179 10.55 -1.22 -2.32
C GLY A 179 10.04 -2.45 -3.07
N LEU A 180 8.92 -2.31 -3.79
CA LEU A 180 8.35 -3.42 -4.56
C LEU A 180 9.27 -3.86 -5.69
N TYR A 181 9.90 -2.91 -6.39
CA TYR A 181 10.87 -3.17 -7.45
C TYR A 181 12.11 -3.93 -6.94
N ALA A 182 12.63 -3.63 -5.75
CA ALA A 182 13.73 -4.41 -5.18
C ALA A 182 13.29 -5.82 -4.79
N THR A 183 12.13 -5.94 -4.14
CA THR A 183 11.60 -7.24 -3.68
C THR A 183 11.22 -8.19 -4.81
N ARG A 184 11.05 -7.70 -6.05
CA ARG A 184 10.84 -8.59 -7.23
C ARG A 184 11.94 -9.63 -7.38
N THR A 185 13.16 -9.32 -6.94
CA THR A 185 14.29 -10.25 -7.07
C THR A 185 14.36 -11.29 -5.94
N ASP A 186 13.48 -11.18 -4.94
CA ASP A 186 13.34 -12.09 -3.81
C ASP A 186 12.30 -13.17 -4.14
N LEU A 187 12.73 -14.19 -4.88
CA LEU A 187 11.85 -15.27 -5.32
C LEU A 187 11.43 -16.19 -4.18
N PHE A 188 12.22 -16.27 -3.09
CA PHE A 188 11.77 -16.91 -1.86
C PHE A 188 10.51 -16.21 -1.32
N LEU A 189 10.56 -14.89 -1.18
CA LEU A 189 9.44 -14.11 -0.67
C LEU A 189 8.20 -14.23 -1.56
N TYR A 190 8.40 -14.35 -2.87
CA TYR A 190 7.35 -14.66 -3.82
C TYR A 190 6.74 -16.05 -3.57
N ASN A 191 7.56 -17.12 -3.63
CA ASN A 191 7.14 -18.51 -3.43
C ASN A 191 6.40 -18.68 -2.10
N PHE A 192 6.95 -18.12 -1.03
CA PHE A 192 6.35 -18.15 0.30
C PHE A 192 4.96 -17.49 0.33
N ARG A 193 4.74 -16.40 -0.41
CA ARG A 193 3.43 -15.73 -0.48
C ARG A 193 2.46 -16.44 -1.42
N ALA A 194 2.94 -17.03 -2.51
CA ALA A 194 2.11 -17.76 -3.46
C ALA A 194 1.46 -19.01 -2.83
N LEU A 195 2.07 -19.58 -1.79
CA LEU A 195 1.47 -20.65 -0.97
C LEU A 195 0.10 -20.30 -0.36
N ARG A 196 -0.26 -19.02 -0.27
CA ARG A 196 -1.60 -18.59 0.16
C ARG A 196 -2.69 -19.03 -0.81
N GLN A 197 -2.37 -19.11 -2.10
CA GLN A 197 -3.33 -19.49 -3.14
C GLN A 197 -3.44 -21.02 -3.30
N VAL A 198 -2.50 -21.79 -2.76
CA VAL A 198 -2.50 -23.25 -2.88
C VAL A 198 -3.33 -23.90 -1.78
N ASN A 199 -4.24 -24.79 -2.17
CA ASN A 199 -5.03 -25.57 -1.23
C ASN A 199 -4.15 -26.61 -0.50
N VAL A 200 -4.33 -26.73 0.82
CA VAL A 200 -3.61 -27.71 1.67
C VAL A 200 -3.76 -29.14 1.14
N TYR A 201 -4.91 -29.49 0.58
CA TYR A 201 -5.18 -30.84 0.06
C TYR A 201 -4.49 -31.16 -1.27
N GLU A 202 -4.21 -30.12 -2.06
CA GLU A 202 -3.53 -30.24 -3.36
C GLU A 202 -2.01 -30.11 -3.20
N LEU A 203 -1.55 -29.51 -2.11
CA LEU A 203 -0.14 -29.27 -1.83
C LEU A 203 0.63 -30.59 -1.72
N GLY A 204 1.57 -30.79 -2.65
CA GLY A 204 2.48 -31.94 -2.65
C GLY A 204 1.79 -33.28 -2.89
N LYS A 205 0.58 -33.31 -3.48
CA LYS A 205 -0.17 -34.55 -3.74
C LYS A 205 0.58 -35.55 -4.62
N SER A 206 1.41 -35.06 -5.55
CA SER A 206 2.27 -35.85 -6.43
C SER A 206 3.73 -35.91 -5.98
N GLU A 207 4.07 -35.32 -4.83
CA GLU A 207 5.43 -35.30 -4.29
C GLU A 207 5.62 -36.44 -3.27
N SER A 208 6.88 -36.73 -2.92
CA SER A 208 7.18 -37.68 -1.84
C SER A 208 6.69 -37.15 -0.48
N ASP A 209 6.37 -38.06 0.44
CA ASP A 209 5.82 -37.70 1.77
C ASP A 209 6.71 -36.71 2.53
N ALA A 210 8.03 -36.88 2.48
CA ALA A 210 8.99 -35.96 3.11
C ALA A 210 8.95 -34.55 2.50
N ARG A 211 8.82 -34.44 1.17
CA ARG A 211 8.75 -33.14 0.48
C ARG A 211 7.39 -32.46 0.72
N ARG A 212 6.33 -33.26 0.75
CA ARG A 212 4.98 -32.82 1.09
C ARG A 212 4.92 -32.26 2.52
N GLU A 213 5.49 -32.96 3.50
CA GLU A 213 5.54 -32.49 4.90
C GLU A 213 6.29 -31.15 5.02
N MET A 214 7.41 -31.01 4.31
CA MET A 214 8.16 -29.77 4.25
C MET A 214 7.31 -28.60 3.71
N ARG A 215 6.62 -28.80 2.58
CA ARG A 215 5.75 -27.78 1.96
C ARG A 215 4.55 -27.43 2.85
N LEU A 216 3.97 -28.41 3.53
CA LEU A 216 2.90 -28.19 4.51
C LEU A 216 3.39 -27.34 5.69
N GLY A 217 4.60 -27.59 6.18
CA GLY A 217 5.22 -26.77 7.23
C GLY A 217 5.43 -25.32 6.80
N GLU A 218 5.95 -25.11 5.59
CA GLU A 218 6.12 -23.78 5.01
C GLU A 218 4.77 -23.05 4.86
N LYS A 219 3.74 -23.75 4.37
CA LYS A 219 2.38 -23.21 4.24
C LYS A 219 1.80 -22.80 5.59
N ARG A 220 1.97 -23.60 6.66
CA ARG A 220 1.51 -23.24 8.02
C ARG A 220 2.12 -21.91 8.48
N LEU A 221 3.40 -21.68 8.22
CA LEU A 221 4.05 -20.40 8.57
C LEU A 221 3.53 -19.24 7.71
N CYS A 222 3.28 -19.49 6.43
CA CYS A 222 2.68 -18.49 5.54
C CYS A 222 1.28 -18.07 6.03
N ASP A 223 0.44 -19.05 6.35
CA ASP A 223 -0.92 -18.84 6.86
C ASP A 223 -0.89 -18.14 8.23
N LEU A 224 0.06 -18.53 9.12
CA LEU A 224 0.31 -17.85 10.39
C LEU A 224 0.71 -16.38 10.18
N SER A 225 1.65 -16.10 9.28
CA SER A 225 2.06 -14.72 8.96
C SER A 225 0.88 -13.87 8.47
N SER A 226 0.00 -14.46 7.66
CA SER A 226 -1.20 -13.77 7.17
C SER A 226 -2.21 -13.52 8.29
N SER A 227 -2.48 -14.53 9.12
CA SER A 227 -3.40 -14.44 10.25
C SER A 227 -2.95 -13.39 11.27
N LEU A 228 -1.66 -13.38 11.64
CA LEU A 228 -1.09 -12.38 12.53
C LEU A 228 -1.28 -10.96 12.00
N THR A 229 -1.07 -10.75 10.70
CA THR A 229 -1.28 -9.43 10.07
C THR A 229 -2.73 -8.98 10.23
N ASN A 230 -3.70 -9.85 9.94
CA ASN A 230 -5.12 -9.54 10.06
C ASN A 230 -5.52 -9.24 11.51
N PHE A 231 -5.03 -10.04 12.47
CA PHE A 231 -5.31 -9.86 13.89
C PHE A 231 -4.74 -8.54 14.42
N THR A 232 -3.50 -8.21 14.05
CA THR A 232 -2.85 -6.96 14.44
C THR A 232 -3.58 -5.75 13.87
N VAL A 233 -4.03 -5.81 12.60
CA VAL A 233 -4.86 -4.74 12.01
C VAL A 233 -6.19 -4.59 12.76
N ALA A 234 -6.88 -5.69 13.08
CA ALA A 234 -8.13 -5.65 13.81
C ALA A 234 -7.97 -4.98 15.19
N ILE A 235 -6.93 -5.31 15.95
CA ILE A 235 -6.64 -4.65 17.23
C ILE A 235 -6.34 -3.16 17.04
N GLY A 236 -5.56 -2.81 16.03
CA GLY A 236 -5.23 -1.41 15.74
C GLY A 236 -6.50 -0.59 15.46
N VAL A 237 -7.40 -1.13 14.64
CA VAL A 237 -8.69 -0.49 14.32
C VAL A 237 -9.58 -0.38 15.55
N LEU A 238 -9.74 -1.46 16.33
CA LEU A 238 -10.53 -1.42 17.57
C LEU A 238 -9.97 -0.41 18.58
N GLY A 239 -8.65 -0.32 18.72
CA GLY A 239 -7.99 0.67 19.56
C GLY A 239 -8.26 2.10 19.08
N ALA A 240 -8.16 2.35 17.77
CA ALA A 240 -8.44 3.65 17.19
C ALA A 240 -9.90 4.06 17.36
N LEU A 241 -10.84 3.14 17.10
CA LEU A 241 -12.27 3.36 17.32
C LEU A 241 -12.57 3.65 18.80
N GLY A 242 -11.95 2.92 19.72
CA GLY A 242 -12.07 3.17 21.15
C GLY A 242 -11.62 4.58 21.54
N LEU A 243 -10.44 5.01 21.07
CA LEU A 243 -9.90 6.36 21.33
C LEU A 243 -10.65 7.48 20.59
N TYR A 244 -11.42 7.16 19.56
CA TYR A 244 -12.19 8.15 18.81
C TYR A 244 -13.60 8.33 19.39
N PHE A 245 -14.31 7.22 19.64
CA PHE A 245 -15.72 7.22 20.01
C PHE A 245 -15.98 7.20 21.52
N LEU A 246 -15.15 6.54 22.34
CA LEU A 246 -15.45 6.38 23.77
C LEU A 246 -15.17 7.69 24.53
N PRO A 247 -16.16 8.30 25.19
CA PRO A 247 -16.01 9.60 25.85
C PRO A 247 -14.88 9.64 26.88
N THR A 248 -14.69 8.54 27.63
CA THR A 248 -13.67 8.40 28.67
C THR A 248 -12.25 8.31 28.13
N PHE A 249 -12.09 7.79 26.91
CA PHE A 249 -10.78 7.53 26.28
C PHE A 249 -10.50 8.44 25.08
N ARG A 250 -11.37 9.42 24.82
CA ARG A 250 -11.28 10.28 23.64
C ARG A 250 -9.94 11.02 23.64
N SER A 251 -9.18 10.85 22.56
CA SER A 251 -7.84 11.42 22.45
C SER A 251 -7.54 11.89 21.02
N PRO A 252 -6.84 13.03 20.84
CA PRO A 252 -6.35 13.44 19.51
C PRO A 252 -5.34 12.43 18.94
N TYR A 253 -4.78 11.55 19.78
CA TYR A 253 -3.85 10.49 19.40
C TYR A 253 -4.56 9.17 19.04
N PHE A 254 -5.81 9.22 18.55
CA PHE A 254 -6.57 8.03 18.16
C PHE A 254 -5.89 7.17 17.08
N TRP A 255 -4.97 7.76 16.30
CA TRP A 255 -4.19 7.08 15.27
C TRP A 255 -3.01 6.28 15.83
N LEU A 256 -2.59 6.51 17.08
CA LEU A 256 -1.41 5.90 17.69
C LEU A 256 -1.51 4.36 17.76
N PRO A 257 -2.65 3.74 18.15
CA PRO A 257 -2.84 2.30 18.06
C PRO A 257 -2.59 1.73 16.66
N LEU A 258 -2.99 2.43 15.60
CA LEU A 258 -2.76 1.97 14.22
C LEU A 258 -1.26 1.90 13.92
N VAL A 259 -0.51 2.95 14.25
CA VAL A 259 0.95 3.03 14.01
C VAL A 259 1.69 1.97 14.82
N VAL A 260 1.36 1.82 16.11
CA VAL A 260 1.96 0.81 16.99
C VAL A 260 1.72 -0.60 16.45
N MET A 261 0.47 -0.91 16.09
CA MET A 261 0.10 -2.23 15.59
C MET A 261 0.74 -2.50 14.22
N ILE A 262 0.84 -1.52 13.32
CA ILE A 262 1.59 -1.67 12.06
C ILE A 262 3.05 -2.05 12.34
N GLY A 263 3.71 -1.39 13.30
CA GLY A 263 5.08 -1.74 13.70
C GLY A 263 5.20 -3.18 14.19
N ILE A 264 4.28 -3.62 15.05
CA ILE A 264 4.23 -5.00 15.55
C ILE A 264 4.03 -6.00 14.40
N ALA A 265 3.09 -5.74 13.48
CA ALA A 265 2.83 -6.60 12.33
C ALA A 265 4.07 -6.77 11.45
N LEU A 266 4.79 -5.68 11.18
CA LEU A 266 6.01 -5.70 10.36
C LEU A 266 7.12 -6.51 11.04
N CYS A 267 7.33 -6.32 12.34
CA CYS A 267 8.33 -7.08 13.11
C CYS A 267 8.00 -8.58 13.15
N MET A 268 6.76 -8.95 13.45
CA MET A 268 6.32 -10.35 13.47
C MET A 268 6.48 -11.00 12.10
N ARG A 269 6.05 -10.31 11.03
CA ARG A 269 6.18 -10.79 9.66
C ARG A 269 7.64 -10.99 9.26
N TRP A 270 8.51 -10.07 9.63
CA TRP A 270 9.95 -10.20 9.39
C TRP A 270 10.53 -11.44 10.07
N PHE A 271 10.18 -11.68 11.34
CA PHE A 271 10.64 -12.86 12.08
C PHE A 271 10.17 -14.17 11.44
N VAL A 272 8.88 -14.26 11.09
CA VAL A 272 8.30 -15.46 10.46
C VAL A 272 8.94 -15.74 9.10
N ILE A 273 9.09 -14.72 8.25
CA ILE A 273 9.72 -14.88 6.92
C ILE A 273 11.19 -15.28 7.07
N ARG A 274 11.92 -14.67 8.01
CA ARG A 274 13.33 -15.02 8.28
C ARG A 274 13.48 -16.45 8.77
N TYR A 275 12.59 -16.89 9.65
CA TYR A 275 12.57 -18.26 10.15
C TYR A 275 12.24 -19.25 9.01
N ALA A 276 11.19 -18.96 8.23
CA ALA A 276 10.79 -19.78 7.09
C ALA A 276 11.93 -19.94 6.06
N ARG A 277 12.62 -18.84 5.71
CA ARG A 277 13.75 -18.88 4.78
C ARG A 277 14.84 -19.83 5.25
N ARG A 278 15.30 -19.65 6.50
CA ARG A 278 16.37 -20.47 7.07
C ARG A 278 16.00 -21.95 7.18
N ARG A 279 14.72 -22.26 7.41
CA ARG A 279 14.25 -23.62 7.67
C ARG A 279 13.94 -24.41 6.40
N TYR A 280 13.44 -23.75 5.36
CA TYR A 280 12.89 -24.40 4.17
C TYR A 280 13.68 -24.15 2.89
N GLU A 281 14.32 -22.98 2.75
CA GLU A 281 15.05 -22.61 1.53
C GLU A 281 16.37 -21.88 1.88
N PRO A 282 17.34 -22.57 2.54
CA PRO A 282 18.62 -21.97 2.91
C PRO A 282 19.48 -21.58 1.69
N ASP A 283 19.26 -22.24 0.54
CA ASP A 283 20.05 -22.05 -0.68
C ASP A 283 19.58 -20.83 -1.53
N PHE A 284 18.52 -20.13 -1.11
CA PHE A 284 17.99 -18.95 -1.82
C PHE A 284 18.73 -17.63 -1.49
N ASP A 285 19.73 -17.65 -0.61
CA ASP A 285 20.54 -16.48 -0.24
C ASP A 285 21.65 -16.11 -1.24
#